data_AF-A0A535EFL8-F1
#
_entry.id   AF-A0A535EFL8-F1
#
_cell.length_a   1.000
_cell.length_b   1.000
_cell.length_c   1.000
_cell.angle_alpha   90.00
_cell.angle_beta   90.00
_cell.angle_gamma   90.00
#
_symmetry.space_group_name_H-M   'P 1'
#
loop_
_entity.id
_entity.type
_entity.pdbx_description
1 polymer ?
#
loop_
_entity_poly.entity_id
_entity_poly.type
_entity_poly.pdbx_seq_one_letter_code
_entity_poly.pdbx_strand_id
1 'polypeptide(L)'
;MTSRARLVALAGARLLPLGLPDDDAAQQILVRASGRHLSSDELSAAMEIVEQCGRLPLALRIAGARLAALPGLSWVDLAARLRDERSRLDELTVRDLAIRGRLESGYRHLDQVAARAFRRLARLETPTFTWLAFRQLSGLPASEAEAAMQRLVDMGLVDVAETDGGGTLCRLHELSRLHGRELGR
;
A
#
# COMPACT_ATOMS: atom_id res chain seq x y z
N MET A 1 -15.54 5.35 14.90
CA MET A 1 -14.87 4.05 14.73
C MET A 1 -14.02 4.10 13.47
N THR A 2 -12.82 3.51 13.49
CA THR A 2 -11.97 3.36 12.31
C THR A 2 -11.83 1.86 12.03
N SER A 3 -12.21 1.42 10.83
CA SER A 3 -12.17 0.01 10.41
C SER A 3 -11.56 -0.07 9.02
N ARG A 4 -10.83 -1.15 8.74
CA ARG A 4 -10.23 -1.43 7.43
C ARG A 4 -11.24 -2.02 6.44
N ALA A 5 -12.20 -2.81 6.94
CA ALA A 5 -13.33 -3.30 6.16
C ALA A 5 -14.42 -2.22 6.09
N ARG A 6 -15.09 -2.08 4.94
CA ARG A 6 -16.27 -1.20 4.84
C ARG A 6 -17.31 -1.70 5.83
N LEU A 7 -17.58 -0.91 6.86
CA LEU A 7 -18.67 -1.16 7.80
C LEU A 7 -20.00 -0.73 7.14
N VAL A 8 -20.44 -1.49 6.15
CA VAL A 8 -21.67 -1.21 5.37
C VAL A 8 -22.93 -1.30 6.24
N ALA A 9 -22.85 -1.92 7.43
CA ALA A 9 -23.99 -2.16 8.32
C ALA A 9 -24.27 -1.07 9.37
N LEU A 10 -23.52 0.05 9.41
CA LEU A 10 -23.79 1.14 10.34
C LEU A 10 -24.72 2.19 9.71
N ALA A 11 -26.02 2.07 9.99
CA ALA A 11 -27.00 3.09 9.63
C ALA A 11 -26.57 4.47 10.18
N GLY A 12 -26.38 5.44 9.28
CA GLY A 12 -25.98 6.82 9.62
C GLY A 12 -24.47 7.11 9.56
N ALA A 13 -23.61 6.15 9.22
CA ALA A 13 -22.18 6.39 9.07
C ALA A 13 -21.83 6.97 7.68
N ARG A 14 -21.17 8.13 7.64
CA ARG A 14 -20.57 8.68 6.42
C ARG A 14 -19.17 8.08 6.24
N LEU A 15 -19.00 7.30 5.17
CA LEU A 15 -17.68 6.81 4.76
C LEU A 15 -16.88 8.00 4.20
N LEU A 16 -15.78 8.34 4.88
CA LEU A 16 -14.78 9.27 4.35
C LEU A 16 -13.62 8.43 3.81
N PRO A 17 -13.48 8.29 2.48
CA PRO A 17 -12.30 7.64 1.92
C PRO A 17 -11.07 8.46 2.29
N LEU A 18 -10.18 7.88 3.08
CA LEU A 18 -8.88 8.47 3.36
C LEU A 18 -7.97 8.19 2.17
N GLY A 19 -7.80 9.19 1.30
CA GLY A 19 -6.78 9.15 0.26
C GLY A 19 -5.37 9.17 0.86
N LEU A 20 -4.37 8.91 0.03
CA LEU A 20 -2.98 9.06 0.43
C LEU A 20 -2.69 10.55 0.75
N PRO A 21 -1.92 10.86 1.81
CA PRO A 21 -1.47 12.24 2.08
C PRO A 21 -0.72 12.78 0.88
N ASP A 22 -0.83 14.07 0.54
CA ASP A 22 0.04 14.72 -0.46
C ASP A 22 1.53 14.61 -0.11
N ASP A 23 2.39 15.00 -1.04
CA ASP A 23 3.83 14.82 -0.92
C ASP A 23 4.39 15.57 0.31
N ASP A 24 3.91 16.79 0.55
CA ASP A 24 4.28 17.61 1.71
C ASP A 24 3.83 16.94 3.03
N ALA A 25 2.59 16.47 3.11
CA ALA A 25 2.08 15.78 4.29
C ALA A 25 2.78 14.43 4.51
N ALA A 26 3.10 13.70 3.44
CA ALA A 26 3.85 12.44 3.49
C ALA A 26 5.28 12.66 4.01
N GLN A 27 5.98 13.68 3.50
CA GLN A 27 7.29 14.08 3.99
C GLN A 27 7.22 14.47 5.47
N GLN A 28 6.22 15.25 5.89
CA GLN A 28 6.04 15.62 7.29
C GLN A 28 5.83 14.40 8.20
N ILE A 29 5.06 13.40 7.77
CA ILE A 29 4.88 12.15 8.53
C ILE A 29 6.22 11.45 8.72
N LEU A 30 7.02 11.34 7.65
CA LEU A 30 8.33 10.70 7.66
C LEU A 30 9.31 11.43 8.60
N VAL A 31 9.42 12.76 8.49
CA VAL A 31 10.30 13.59 9.31
C VAL A 31 9.89 13.55 10.79
N ARG A 32 8.60 13.66 11.08
CA ARG A 32 8.11 13.55 12.46
C ARG A 32 8.39 12.17 13.06
N ALA A 33 8.26 11.11 12.26
CA ALA A 33 8.53 9.75 12.71
C ALA A 33 10.04 9.47 12.90
N SER A 34 10.92 10.15 12.16
CA SER A 34 12.37 10.04 12.38
C SER A 34 12.86 10.80 13.60
N GLY A 35 12.12 11.82 14.05
CA GLY A 35 12.53 12.70 15.14
C GLY A 35 13.78 13.51 14.80
N ARG A 36 14.16 13.58 13.52
CA ARG A 36 15.34 14.29 13.02
C ARG A 36 14.93 15.60 12.36
N HIS A 37 15.84 16.57 12.37
CA HIS A 37 15.75 17.72 11.47
C HIS A 37 16.09 17.26 10.05
N LEU A 38 15.37 17.77 9.05
CA LEU A 38 15.67 17.52 7.64
C LEU A 38 16.35 18.76 7.07
N SER A 39 17.59 18.62 6.61
CA SER A 39 18.30 19.72 5.94
C SER A 39 17.88 19.84 4.46
N SER A 40 18.22 20.96 3.82
CA SER A 40 17.96 21.17 2.39
C SER A 40 18.67 20.13 1.52
N ASP A 41 19.87 19.69 1.90
CA ASP A 41 20.65 18.70 1.15
C ASP A 41 20.04 17.28 1.25
N GLU A 42 19.28 17.02 2.32
CA GLU A 42 18.62 15.73 2.56
C GLU A 42 17.23 15.64 1.93
N LEU A 43 16.66 16.77 1.50
CA LEU A 43 15.28 16.86 1.00
C LEU A 43 15.02 15.90 -0.17
N SER A 44 15.97 15.81 -1.10
CA SER A 44 15.87 14.91 -2.25
C SER A 44 15.76 13.43 -1.82
N ALA A 45 16.60 13.01 -0.87
CA ALA A 45 16.57 11.64 -0.36
C ALA A 45 15.30 11.34 0.46
N ALA A 46 14.81 12.31 1.22
CA ALA A 46 13.54 12.17 1.94
C ALA A 46 12.35 12.02 0.98
N MET A 47 12.33 12.79 -0.11
CA MET A 47 11.30 12.68 -1.15
C MET A 47 11.37 11.33 -1.87
N GLU A 48 12.57 10.82 -2.15
CA GLU A 48 12.74 9.48 -2.70
C GLU A 48 12.17 8.41 -1.75
N ILE A 49 12.42 8.50 -0.44
CA ILE A 49 11.82 7.59 0.55
C ILE A 49 10.28 7.67 0.52
N VAL A 50 9.72 8.88 0.41
CA VAL A 50 8.26 9.08 0.31
C VAL A 50 7.68 8.37 -0.90
N GLU A 51 8.34 8.50 -2.05
CA GLU A 51 7.99 7.83 -3.30
C GLU A 51 8.05 6.31 -3.15
N GLN A 52 9.18 5.75 -2.67
CA GLN A 52 9.35 4.31 -2.49
C GLN A 52 8.39 3.70 -1.45
N CYS A 53 7.89 4.52 -0.51
CA CYS A 53 6.86 4.13 0.46
C CYS A 53 5.43 4.19 -0.12
N GLY A 54 5.24 4.65 -1.36
CA GLY A 54 3.94 4.87 -1.98
C GLY A 54 3.04 5.82 -1.19
N ARG A 55 3.65 6.77 -0.45
CA ARG A 55 2.97 7.71 0.48
C ARG A 55 2.10 7.05 1.57
N LEU A 56 2.27 5.76 1.82
CA LEU A 56 1.48 5.05 2.83
C LEU A 56 1.91 5.50 4.24
N PRO A 57 1.04 6.12 5.06
CA PRO A 57 1.41 6.70 6.36
C PRO A 57 2.14 5.73 7.29
N LEU A 58 1.77 4.44 7.24
CA LEU A 58 2.45 3.42 8.04
C LEU A 58 3.86 3.11 7.53
N ALA A 59 4.08 3.02 6.21
CA ALA A 59 5.40 2.78 5.64
C ALA A 59 6.34 3.95 5.96
N LEU A 60 5.83 5.18 5.83
CA LEU A 60 6.55 6.41 6.21
C LEU A 60 6.92 6.42 7.70
N ARG A 61 6.00 5.99 8.57
CA ARG A 61 6.28 5.86 10.01
C ARG A 61 7.35 4.81 10.31
N ILE A 62 7.34 3.69 9.60
CA ILE A 62 8.36 2.63 9.77
C ILE A 62 9.73 3.13 9.27
N ALA A 63 9.78 3.73 8.08
CA ALA A 63 10.99 4.34 7.53
C ALA A 63 11.57 5.41 8.47
N GLY A 64 10.72 6.29 8.99
CA GLY A 64 11.11 7.27 9.99
C GLY A 64 11.64 6.61 11.27
N ALA A 65 10.93 5.61 11.81
CA ALA A 65 11.39 4.89 13.00
C ALA A 65 12.75 4.19 12.81
N ARG A 66 13.09 3.75 11.59
CA ARG A 66 14.43 3.21 11.29
C ARG A 66 15.51 4.27 11.38
N LEU A 67 15.27 5.44 10.82
CA LEU A 67 16.16 6.59 10.97
C LEU A 67 16.28 6.95 12.47
N ALA A 68 15.18 6.97 13.23
CA ALA A 68 15.24 7.25 14.66
C ALA A 68 16.09 6.20 15.43
N ALA A 69 15.94 4.91 15.10
CA ALA A 69 16.59 3.80 15.79
C ALA A 69 18.07 3.59 15.42
N LEU A 70 18.51 4.06 14.25
CA LEU A 70 19.84 3.81 13.70
C LEU A 70 20.56 5.15 13.41
N PRO A 71 21.32 5.71 14.38
CA PRO A 71 22.00 7.00 14.22
C PRO A 71 22.94 7.07 13.02
N GLY A 72 23.60 5.97 12.66
CA GLY A 72 24.50 5.89 11.50
C GLY A 72 23.80 5.70 10.14
N LEU A 73 22.47 5.50 10.12
CA LEU A 73 21.71 5.40 8.87
C LEU A 73 21.33 6.80 8.42
N SER A 74 21.85 7.25 7.28
CA SER A 74 21.47 8.54 6.67
C SER A 74 20.18 8.41 5.84
N TRP A 75 19.59 9.55 5.48
CA TRP A 75 18.46 9.60 4.54
C TRP A 75 18.82 9.00 3.18
N VAL A 76 20.02 9.31 2.69
CA VAL A 76 20.54 8.79 1.41
C VAL A 76 20.71 7.27 1.46
N ASP A 77 21.23 6.73 2.56
CA ASP A 77 21.41 5.29 2.72
C ASP A 77 20.07 4.55 2.74
N LEU A 78 19.07 5.10 3.44
CA LEU A 78 17.75 4.50 3.50
C LEU A 78 17.05 4.56 2.13
N ALA A 79 17.12 5.70 1.45
CA ALA A 79 16.60 5.84 0.08
C ALA A 79 17.23 4.79 -0.85
N ALA A 80 18.56 4.63 -0.78
CA ALA A 80 19.29 3.64 -1.56
C ALA A 80 18.85 2.20 -1.30
N ARG A 81 18.60 1.84 -0.04
CA ARG A 81 18.11 0.51 0.34
C ARG A 81 16.68 0.26 -0.12
N LEU A 82 15.83 1.29 -0.11
CA LEU A 82 14.44 1.19 -0.56
C LEU A 82 14.31 1.11 -2.08
N ARG A 83 15.30 1.53 -2.87
CA ARG A 83 15.28 1.35 -4.34
C ARG A 83 15.20 -0.11 -4.76
N ASP A 84 15.84 -1.04 -4.02
CA ASP A 84 15.77 -2.46 -4.34
C ASP A 84 14.40 -3.04 -3.98
N GLU A 85 13.56 -3.27 -5.00
CA GLU A 85 12.25 -3.90 -4.86
C GLU A 85 12.31 -5.24 -4.11
N ARG A 86 13.39 -6.02 -4.23
CA ARG A 86 13.48 -7.35 -3.63
C ARG A 86 13.62 -7.33 -2.12
N SER A 87 14.28 -6.31 -1.57
CA SER A 87 14.48 -6.15 -0.13
C SER A 87 13.60 -5.05 0.47
N ARG A 88 12.89 -4.26 -0.35
CA ARG A 88 12.11 -3.09 0.13
C ARG A 88 11.12 -3.42 1.24
N LEU A 89 10.41 -4.54 1.15
CA LEU A 89 9.47 -4.96 2.20
C LEU A 89 10.19 -5.38 3.49
N ASP A 90 11.41 -5.92 3.38
CA ASP A 90 12.24 -6.26 4.54
C ASP A 90 12.80 -5.00 5.21
N GLU A 91 13.18 -4.01 4.40
CA GLU A 91 13.60 -2.68 4.85
C GLU A 91 12.46 -1.89 5.51
N LEU A 92 11.19 -2.18 5.19
CA LEU A 92 10.00 -1.59 5.82
C LEU A 92 9.49 -2.43 7.01
N THR A 93 10.44 -2.84 7.86
CA THR A 93 10.18 -3.55 9.11
C THR A 93 10.93 -2.88 10.27
N VAL A 94 10.21 -2.57 11.36
CA VAL A 94 10.78 -2.15 12.65
C VAL A 94 10.04 -2.80 13.79
N ARG A 95 10.72 -3.64 14.59
CA ARG A 95 10.13 -4.37 15.72
C ARG A 95 8.84 -5.10 15.26
N ASP A 96 7.69 -4.81 15.86
CA ASP A 96 6.40 -5.43 15.52
C ASP A 96 5.66 -4.73 14.37
N LEU A 97 6.20 -3.64 13.83
CA LEU A 97 5.62 -2.89 12.71
C LEU A 97 6.26 -3.36 11.40
N ALA A 98 5.66 -4.37 10.79
CA ALA A 98 6.04 -4.87 9.47
C ALA A 98 4.92 -4.63 8.46
N ILE A 99 5.20 -3.90 7.37
CA ILE A 99 4.25 -3.80 6.25
C ILE A 99 3.97 -5.19 5.69
N ARG A 100 5.00 -6.03 5.55
CA ARG A 100 4.89 -7.43 5.14
C ARG A 100 3.86 -8.18 5.99
N GLY A 101 4.00 -8.14 7.32
CA GLY A 101 3.07 -8.82 8.23
C GLY A 101 1.62 -8.32 8.11
N ARG A 102 1.41 -7.02 7.85
CA ARG A 102 0.06 -6.48 7.63
C ARG A 102 -0.56 -6.89 6.30
N LEU A 103 0.23 -6.88 5.22
CA LEU A 103 -0.20 -7.35 3.90
C LEU A 103 -0.49 -8.85 3.94
N GLU A 104 0.41 -9.62 4.57
CA GLU A 104 0.26 -11.06 4.73
C GLU A 104 -0.96 -11.41 5.57
N SER A 105 -1.21 -10.69 6.67
CA SER A 105 -2.44 -10.85 7.44
C SER A 105 -3.68 -10.57 6.61
N GLY A 106 -3.69 -9.55 5.74
CA GLY A 106 -4.80 -9.30 4.82
C GLY A 106 -4.98 -10.44 3.81
N TYR A 107 -3.87 -10.91 3.24
CA TYR A 107 -3.85 -12.00 2.28
C TYR A 107 -4.35 -13.33 2.85
N ARG A 108 -3.98 -13.69 4.09
CA ARG A 108 -4.44 -14.93 4.74
C ARG A 108 -5.94 -14.98 5.00
N HIS A 109 -6.64 -13.84 5.01
CA HIS A 109 -8.10 -13.77 5.16
C HIS A 109 -8.85 -13.84 3.81
N LEU A 110 -8.12 -13.89 2.68
CA LEU A 110 -8.73 -14.07 1.37
C LEU A 110 -9.13 -15.53 1.16
N ASP A 111 -10.27 -15.75 0.51
CA ASP A 111 -10.57 -17.05 -0.07
C ASP A 111 -9.64 -17.36 -1.27
N GLN A 112 -9.67 -18.61 -1.73
CA GLN A 112 -8.80 -19.09 -2.81
C GLN A 112 -9.01 -18.34 -4.13
N VAL A 113 -10.20 -17.77 -4.34
CA VAL A 113 -10.56 -17.03 -5.56
C VAL A 113 -9.92 -15.65 -5.51
N ALA A 114 -10.14 -14.90 -4.44
CA ALA A 114 -9.57 -13.57 -4.23
C ALA A 114 -8.03 -13.62 -4.13
N ALA A 115 -7.46 -14.64 -3.48
CA ALA A 115 -6.01 -14.81 -3.39
C ALA A 115 -5.37 -15.04 -4.78
N ARG A 116 -6.00 -15.84 -5.65
CA ARG A 116 -5.53 -16.01 -7.04
C ARG A 116 -5.63 -14.72 -7.84
N ALA A 117 -6.74 -14.00 -7.70
CA ALA A 117 -6.96 -12.73 -8.38
C ALA A 117 -5.91 -11.67 -7.96
N PHE A 118 -5.61 -11.59 -6.66
CA PHE A 118 -4.56 -10.71 -6.12
C PHE A 118 -3.18 -10.98 -6.74
N ARG A 119 -2.75 -12.26 -6.77
CA ARG A 119 -1.45 -12.63 -7.36
C ARG A 119 -1.36 -12.32 -8.85
N ARG A 120 -2.48 -12.40 -9.59
CA ARG A 120 -2.53 -11.99 -11.00
C ARG A 120 -2.44 -10.48 -11.17
N LEU A 121 -3.20 -9.72 -10.37
CA LEU A 121 -3.13 -8.26 -10.36
C LEU A 121 -1.73 -7.75 -10.02
N ALA A 122 -1.04 -8.39 -9.09
CA ALA A 122 0.33 -8.03 -8.71
C ALA A 122 1.36 -8.14 -9.85
N ARG A 123 1.05 -8.88 -10.92
CA ARG A 123 1.90 -8.99 -12.11
C ARG A 123 1.68 -7.84 -13.10
N LEU A 124 0.60 -7.07 -12.97
CA LEU A 124 0.38 -5.91 -13.83
C LEU A 124 1.49 -4.87 -13.60
N GLU A 125 1.92 -4.26 -14.69
CA GLU A 125 2.90 -3.16 -14.66
C GLU A 125 2.23 -1.82 -14.32
N THR A 126 0.90 -1.76 -14.36
CA THR A 126 0.13 -0.56 -14.04
C THR A 126 -0.37 -0.58 -12.60
N PRO A 127 -0.26 0.55 -11.86
CA PRO A 127 -0.80 0.65 -10.50
C PRO A 127 -2.33 0.78 -10.49
N THR A 128 -2.91 1.25 -11.59
CA THR A 128 -4.35 1.42 -11.77
C THR A 128 -4.90 0.49 -12.83
N PHE A 129 -6.15 0.06 -12.63
CA PHE A 129 -6.88 -0.79 -13.55
C PHE A 129 -8.38 -0.55 -13.39
N THR A 130 -9.14 -0.76 -14.46
CA THR A 130 -10.60 -0.64 -14.40
C THR A 130 -11.24 -1.89 -13.81
N TRP A 131 -12.42 -1.74 -13.22
CA TRP A 131 -13.26 -2.86 -12.81
C TRP A 131 -13.46 -3.90 -13.93
N LEU A 132 -13.68 -3.42 -15.15
CA LEU A 132 -13.81 -4.25 -16.35
C LEU A 132 -12.53 -5.04 -16.66
N ALA A 133 -11.36 -4.39 -16.59
CA ALA A 133 -10.09 -5.06 -16.80
C ALA A 133 -9.86 -6.17 -15.77
N PHE A 134 -10.20 -5.93 -14.49
CA PHE A 134 -10.13 -6.97 -13.47
C PHE A 134 -11.03 -8.17 -13.79
N ARG A 135 -12.29 -7.93 -14.15
CA ARG A 135 -13.24 -9.02 -14.50
C ARG A 135 -12.68 -9.89 -15.61
N GLN A 136 -12.17 -9.27 -16.68
CA GLN A 136 -11.58 -9.99 -17.81
C GLN A 136 -10.32 -10.79 -17.40
N LEU A 137 -9.40 -10.16 -16.67
CA LEU A 137 -8.14 -10.80 -16.22
C LEU A 137 -8.35 -11.90 -15.18
N SER A 138 -9.43 -11.81 -14.39
CA SER A 138 -9.76 -12.82 -13.38
C SER A 138 -10.23 -14.13 -14.02
N GLY A 139 -10.83 -14.09 -15.22
CA GLY A 139 -11.45 -15.26 -15.85
C GLY A 139 -12.58 -15.88 -15.01
N LEU A 140 -13.19 -15.08 -14.12
CA LEU A 140 -14.24 -15.51 -13.21
C LEU A 140 -15.63 -15.10 -13.71
N PRO A 141 -16.69 -15.82 -13.31
CA PRO A 141 -18.06 -15.33 -13.43
C PRO A 141 -18.22 -13.95 -12.78
N ALA A 142 -19.19 -13.17 -13.28
CA ALA A 142 -19.43 -11.79 -12.84
C ALA A 142 -19.54 -11.64 -11.31
N SER A 143 -20.36 -12.49 -10.69
CA SER A 143 -20.62 -12.50 -9.25
C SER A 143 -19.39 -12.87 -8.42
N GLU A 144 -18.59 -13.83 -8.90
CA GLU A 144 -17.36 -14.25 -8.22
C GLU A 144 -16.27 -13.19 -8.30
N ALA A 145 -16.14 -12.52 -9.46
CA ALA A 145 -15.23 -11.40 -9.61
C ALA A 145 -15.62 -10.27 -8.65
N GLU A 146 -16.91 -9.92 -8.56
CA GLU A 146 -17.41 -8.88 -7.67
C GLU A 146 -17.10 -9.17 -6.20
N ALA A 147 -17.42 -10.39 -5.75
CA ALA A 147 -17.12 -10.83 -4.40
C ALA A 147 -15.60 -10.85 -4.12
N ALA A 148 -14.79 -11.27 -5.10
CA ALA A 148 -13.33 -11.27 -4.95
C ALA A 148 -12.77 -9.85 -4.79
N MET A 149 -13.20 -8.90 -5.62
CA MET A 149 -12.77 -7.51 -5.52
C MET A 149 -13.20 -6.86 -4.22
N GLN A 150 -14.45 -7.08 -3.81
CA GLN A 150 -14.96 -6.55 -2.55
C GLN A 150 -14.09 -7.02 -1.38
N ARG A 151 -13.70 -8.30 -1.34
CA ARG A 151 -12.77 -8.83 -0.33
C ARG A 151 -11.38 -8.19 -0.40
N LEU A 152 -10.83 -7.95 -1.60
CA LEU A 152 -9.54 -7.28 -1.76
C LEU A 152 -9.56 -5.85 -1.23
N VAL A 153 -10.67 -5.13 -1.48
CA VAL A 153 -10.90 -3.78 -0.95
C VAL A 153 -11.08 -3.80 0.57
N ASP A 154 -11.88 -4.73 1.10
CA ASP A 154 -12.11 -4.84 2.55
C ASP A 154 -10.84 -5.22 3.33
N MET A 155 -9.92 -5.93 2.69
CA MET A 155 -8.60 -6.24 3.24
C MET A 155 -7.57 -5.12 3.00
N GLY A 156 -7.96 -3.99 2.39
CA GLY A 156 -7.06 -2.87 2.09
C GLY A 156 -5.89 -3.27 1.18
N LEU A 157 -6.06 -4.32 0.38
CA LEU A 157 -5.06 -4.76 -0.60
C LEU A 157 -5.23 -3.99 -1.92
N VAL A 158 -6.46 -3.58 -2.24
CA VAL A 158 -6.83 -2.75 -3.39
C VAL A 158 -7.64 -1.55 -2.92
N ASP A 159 -7.42 -0.39 -3.50
CA ASP A 159 -8.21 0.81 -3.27
C ASP A 159 -9.13 1.10 -4.46
N VAL A 160 -10.29 1.73 -4.18
CA VAL A 160 -11.14 2.32 -5.21
C VAL A 160 -10.72 3.78 -5.36
N ALA A 161 -10.08 4.11 -6.49
CA ALA A 161 -9.46 5.42 -6.71
C ALA A 161 -10.48 6.47 -7.18
N GLU A 162 -11.26 6.15 -8.21
CA GLU A 162 -12.27 7.05 -8.80
C GLU A 162 -13.45 6.26 -9.35
N THR A 163 -14.61 6.88 -9.41
CA THR A 163 -15.78 6.36 -10.13
C THR A 163 -16.30 7.49 -11.02
N ASP A 164 -16.07 7.38 -12.32
CA ASP A 164 -16.54 8.36 -13.30
C ASP A 164 -17.51 7.71 -14.32
N GLY A 165 -17.98 8.50 -15.29
CA GLY A 165 -18.89 8.03 -16.35
C GLY A 165 -18.32 6.92 -17.26
N GLY A 166 -17.04 6.59 -17.16
CA GLY A 166 -16.33 5.49 -17.82
C GLY A 166 -16.11 4.25 -16.95
N GLY A 167 -16.46 4.29 -15.66
CA GLY A 167 -16.49 3.13 -14.75
C GLY A 167 -15.74 3.34 -13.43
N THR A 168 -15.59 2.26 -12.66
CA THR A 168 -14.84 2.25 -11.40
C THR A 168 -13.36 1.95 -11.65
N LEU A 169 -12.49 2.91 -11.31
CA LEU A 169 -11.04 2.78 -11.30
C LEU A 169 -10.57 2.25 -9.96
N CYS A 170 -9.81 1.16 -10.01
CA CYS A 170 -9.17 0.55 -8.85
C CYS A 170 -7.65 0.80 -8.90
N ARG A 171 -7.02 0.78 -7.73
CA ARG A 171 -5.57 0.92 -7.57
C ARG A 171 -5.02 -0.20 -6.72
N LEU A 172 -4.00 -0.89 -7.21
CA LEU A 172 -3.16 -1.77 -6.42
C LEU A 172 -1.94 -0.96 -5.97
N HIS A 173 -1.84 -0.68 -4.67
CA HIS A 173 -0.71 0.05 -4.12
C HIS A 173 0.60 -0.70 -4.35
N GLU A 174 1.69 0.05 -4.50
CA GLU A 174 2.99 -0.51 -4.84
C GLU A 174 3.45 -1.59 -3.86
N LEU A 175 3.29 -1.38 -2.55
CA LEU A 175 3.66 -2.36 -1.53
C LEU A 175 2.76 -3.62 -1.59
N SER A 176 1.47 -3.46 -1.88
CA SER A 176 0.55 -4.60 -2.12
C SER A 176 0.96 -5.37 -3.37
N ARG A 177 1.34 -4.67 -4.45
CA ARG A 177 1.84 -5.26 -5.70
C ARG A 177 3.12 -6.05 -5.46
N LEU A 178 4.07 -5.49 -4.72
CA LEU A 178 5.33 -6.16 -4.40
C LEU A 178 5.09 -7.45 -3.60
N HIS A 179 4.23 -7.39 -2.58
CA HIS A 179 3.85 -8.57 -1.80
C HIS A 179 3.19 -9.67 -2.64
N GLY A 180 2.28 -9.30 -3.54
CA GLY A 180 1.64 -10.27 -4.44
C GLY A 180 2.62 -10.91 -5.44
N ARG A 181 3.70 -10.21 -5.83
CA ARG A 181 4.78 -10.77 -6.66
C ARG A 181 5.64 -11.77 -5.90
N GLU A 182 5.93 -11.53 -4.63
CA GLU A 182 6.66 -12.49 -3.78
C GLU A 182 5.89 -13.81 -3.60
N LEU A 183 4.57 -13.73 -3.43
CA LEU A 183 3.67 -14.89 -3.29
C LEU A 183 3.44 -15.68 -4.59
N GLY A 184 3.85 -15.11 -5.72
CA GLY A 184 3.66 -15.69 -7.05
C GLY A 184 4.88 -16.44 -7.61
N ARG A 185 5.93 -16.59 -6.79
CA ARG A 185 7.05 -17.50 -7.02
C ARG A 185 6.69 -18.92 -6.56
#